data_AF-A0A6A3DZ19-F1
#
_entry.id   AF-A0A6A3DZ19-F1
#
_cell.length_a   1.000
_cell.length_b   1.000
_cell.length_c   1.000
_cell.angle_alpha   90.00
_cell.angle_beta   90.00
_cell.angle_gamma   90.00
#
_symmetry.space_group_name_H-M   'P 1'
#
loop_
_entity.id
_entity.type
_entity.pdbx_description
1 polymer ?
#
loop_
_entity_poly.entity_id
_entity_poly.type
_entity_poly.pdbx_seq_one_letter_code
_entity_poly.pdbx_strand_id
1 'polypeptide(L)'
;MANAPTLIGETGIPYNMNHAQAFETGDFSAQVEALDNTIFNLESQLLSFTPWNYTADNSLIGETGIPYNMNHAQAFETGDFSAQVEALDNTIFNLESQLLSFTPWNYTADNSHMFGDLSPNMCNLEDLSISSPDSEALARRLSGVRRRDDSARALRAFARPHGRRIAGIPIKSQFDLKTAEYVLEYTSEKSVTSAVSEIYVPYAHYPDGYRVIASDGHFTIDKHEGYDVVKHEHDGHAHKHRVVVSPTKPLRSAQSNWPVYLAVAAAVVSPYIEAYTRK
;
A
#
# COMPACT_ATOMS: atom_id res chain seq x y z
N MET A 1 -4.17 25.23 1.21
CA MET A 1 -5.02 24.02 1.04
C MET A 1 -4.18 23.02 0.26
N ALA A 2 -4.07 21.79 0.74
CA ALA A 2 -3.19 20.79 0.14
C ALA A 2 -3.71 20.41 -1.26
N ASN A 3 -2.89 20.62 -2.29
CA ASN A 3 -3.13 20.20 -3.68
C ASN A 3 -2.92 18.68 -3.85
N ALA A 4 -3.45 17.86 -2.94
CA ALA A 4 -3.40 16.42 -3.08
C ALA A 4 -4.77 15.94 -3.61
N PRO A 5 -4.82 15.21 -4.73
CA PRO A 5 -6.07 14.63 -5.20
C PRO A 5 -6.60 13.64 -4.16
N THR A 6 -7.87 13.78 -3.78
CA THR A 6 -8.57 12.81 -2.93
C THR A 6 -9.08 11.68 -3.82
N LEU A 7 -8.57 10.47 -3.60
CA LEU A 7 -9.05 9.24 -4.23
C LEU A 7 -9.94 8.51 -3.22
N ILE A 8 -11.17 8.20 -3.61
CA ILE A 8 -12.05 7.32 -2.84
C ILE A 8 -11.74 5.88 -3.28
N GLY A 9 -11.28 5.05 -2.33
CA GLY A 9 -10.82 3.69 -2.59
C GLY A 9 -11.93 2.73 -3.03
N GLU A 10 -13.18 3.01 -2.66
CA GLU A 10 -14.37 2.39 -3.24
C GLU A 10 -15.65 3.19 -2.94
N THR A 11 -16.65 2.99 -3.79
CA THR A 11 -18.03 3.44 -3.57
C THR A 11 -18.99 2.39 -4.11
N GLY A 12 -20.13 2.22 -3.46
CA GLY A 12 -21.10 1.22 -3.88
C GLY A 12 -22.45 1.40 -3.20
N ILE A 13 -23.40 0.58 -3.63
CA ILE A 13 -24.73 0.49 -3.02
C ILE A 13 -25.02 -0.96 -2.62
N PRO A 14 -25.74 -1.18 -1.51
CA PRO A 14 -26.21 -2.51 -1.17
C PRO A 14 -27.33 -2.94 -2.14
N TYR A 15 -27.11 -4.04 -2.87
CA TYR A 15 -28.11 -4.55 -3.83
C TYR A 15 -29.36 -5.12 -3.16
N ASN A 16 -29.28 -5.50 -1.89
CA ASN A 16 -30.40 -5.99 -1.07
C ASN A 16 -31.22 -4.87 -0.40
N MET A 17 -31.08 -3.62 -0.85
CA MET A 17 -31.95 -2.51 -0.45
C MET A 17 -33.43 -2.84 -0.65
N ASN A 18 -34.31 -2.17 0.10
CA ASN A 18 -35.76 -2.41 0.08
C ASN A 18 -36.12 -3.88 0.35
N HIS A 19 -35.53 -4.46 1.40
CA HIS A 19 -35.77 -5.84 1.82
C HIS A 19 -35.52 -6.88 0.71
N ALA A 20 -34.54 -6.64 -0.17
CA ALA A 20 -34.19 -7.52 -1.28
C ALA A 20 -35.32 -7.76 -2.32
N GLN A 21 -36.35 -6.90 -2.35
CA GLN A 21 -37.51 -7.04 -3.24
C GLN A 21 -37.12 -7.20 -4.72
N ALA A 22 -36.07 -6.51 -5.17
CA ALA A 22 -35.55 -6.58 -6.54
C ALA A 22 -35.10 -7.99 -6.97
N PHE A 23 -34.69 -8.84 -6.02
CA PHE A 23 -34.31 -10.22 -6.32
C PHE A 23 -35.52 -11.11 -6.64
N GLU A 24 -36.71 -10.73 -6.17
CA GLU A 24 -37.96 -11.42 -6.45
C GLU A 24 -38.65 -10.84 -7.69
N THR A 25 -38.63 -9.51 -7.85
CA THR A 25 -39.33 -8.81 -8.93
C THR A 25 -38.51 -8.69 -10.22
N GLY A 26 -37.18 -8.77 -10.13
CA GLY A 26 -36.26 -8.47 -11.22
C GLY A 26 -36.16 -6.97 -11.56
N ASP A 27 -36.84 -6.10 -10.81
CA ASP A 27 -36.81 -4.66 -10.99
C ASP A 27 -35.71 -4.02 -10.12
N PHE A 28 -34.64 -3.60 -10.77
CA PHE A 28 -33.48 -2.96 -10.14
C PHE A 28 -33.49 -1.43 -10.24
N SER A 29 -34.63 -0.81 -10.59
CA SER A 29 -34.69 0.65 -10.84
C SER A 29 -34.22 1.47 -9.63
N ALA A 30 -34.54 1.04 -8.40
CA ALA A 30 -34.11 1.72 -7.18
C ALA A 30 -32.58 1.63 -6.96
N GLN A 31 -31.97 0.49 -7.30
CA GLN A 31 -30.52 0.29 -7.26
C GLN A 31 -29.84 1.17 -8.32
N VAL A 32 -30.39 1.22 -9.53
CA VAL A 32 -29.87 2.08 -10.59
C VAL A 32 -29.90 3.55 -10.16
N GLU A 33 -31.02 4.03 -9.61
CA GLU A 33 -31.15 5.41 -9.11
C GLU A 33 -30.18 5.71 -7.96
N ALA A 34 -30.01 4.78 -7.01
CA ALA A 34 -29.08 4.97 -5.89
C ALA A 34 -27.61 5.03 -6.35
N LEU A 35 -27.22 4.18 -7.32
CA LEU A 35 -25.88 4.18 -7.87
C LEU A 35 -25.62 5.44 -8.71
N ASP A 36 -26.58 5.85 -9.53
CA ASP A 36 -26.50 7.07 -10.35
C ASP A 36 -26.32 8.32 -9.48
N ASN A 37 -27.12 8.46 -8.41
CA ASN A 37 -26.98 9.54 -7.45
C ASN A 37 -25.59 9.56 -6.78
N THR A 38 -25.05 8.38 -6.46
CA THR A 38 -23.72 8.26 -5.85
C THR A 38 -22.63 8.72 -6.82
N ILE A 39 -22.66 8.22 -8.06
CA ILE A 39 -21.70 8.58 -9.12
C ILE A 39 -21.80 10.08 -9.46
N PHE A 40 -23.00 10.60 -9.65
CA PHE A 40 -23.23 12.01 -9.96
C PHE A 40 -22.63 12.94 -8.89
N ASN A 41 -22.78 12.60 -7.61
CA ASN A 41 -22.19 13.39 -6.53
C ASN A 41 -20.66 13.34 -6.56
N LEU A 42 -20.06 12.18 -6.82
CA LEU A 42 -18.61 12.03 -6.92
C LEU A 42 -18.02 12.80 -8.10
N GLU A 43 -18.68 12.73 -9.26
CA GLU A 43 -18.33 13.51 -10.46
C GLU A 43 -18.45 15.01 -10.20
N SER A 44 -19.51 15.46 -9.50
CA SER A 44 -19.72 16.87 -9.17
C SER A 44 -18.59 17.48 -8.31
N GLN A 45 -17.92 16.63 -7.53
CA GLN A 45 -16.81 17.01 -6.66
C GLN A 45 -15.44 16.78 -7.32
N LEU A 46 -15.42 16.34 -8.59
CA LEU A 46 -14.20 15.99 -9.32
C LEU A 46 -13.35 14.94 -8.59
N LEU A 47 -14.00 14.03 -7.85
CA LEU A 47 -13.33 12.97 -7.12
C LEU A 47 -13.04 11.80 -8.05
N SER A 48 -11.85 11.23 -7.92
CA SER A 48 -11.54 9.92 -8.52
C SER A 48 -12.09 8.83 -7.60
N PHE A 49 -12.77 7.83 -8.15
CA PHE A 49 -13.39 6.74 -7.39
C PHE A 49 -13.42 5.43 -8.19
N THR A 50 -13.63 4.33 -7.48
CA THR A 50 -13.79 2.97 -8.00
C THR A 50 -15.16 2.43 -7.58
N PRO A 51 -16.03 2.03 -8.53
CA PRO A 51 -17.24 1.27 -8.21
C PRO A 51 -16.87 -0.07 -7.58
N TRP A 52 -17.63 -0.51 -6.57
CA TRP A 52 -17.48 -1.83 -5.97
C TRP A 52 -17.54 -2.91 -7.06
N ASN A 53 -16.38 -3.51 -7.35
CA ASN A 53 -16.16 -4.60 -8.30
C ASN A 53 -16.39 -4.36 -9.81
N TYR A 54 -16.41 -3.12 -10.33
CA TYR A 54 -16.42 -2.90 -11.79
C TYR A 54 -15.28 -2.01 -12.29
N THR A 55 -14.39 -2.58 -13.10
CA THR A 55 -13.39 -1.84 -13.90
C THR A 55 -13.46 -2.32 -15.34
N ALA A 56 -13.78 -1.42 -16.29
CA ALA A 56 -14.03 -1.80 -17.69
C ALA A 56 -12.75 -1.88 -18.56
N ASP A 57 -11.66 -1.22 -18.19
CA ASP A 57 -10.27 -1.37 -18.70
C ASP A 57 -9.36 -0.41 -17.90
N ASN A 58 -8.03 -0.60 -17.92
CA ASN A 58 -7.03 -0.08 -16.96
C ASN A 58 -7.35 -0.56 -15.53
N SER A 59 -7.18 -1.86 -15.32
CA SER A 59 -7.49 -2.61 -14.11
C SER A 59 -6.89 -2.00 -12.83
N LEU A 60 -7.73 -1.28 -12.09
CA LEU A 60 -7.51 -0.82 -10.73
C LEU A 60 -8.24 -1.77 -9.77
N ILE A 61 -7.50 -2.45 -8.92
CA ILE A 61 -8.06 -3.27 -7.85
C ILE A 61 -8.48 -2.34 -6.69
N GLY A 62 -9.79 -2.18 -6.51
CA GLY A 62 -10.36 -1.26 -5.51
C GLY A 62 -9.99 -1.61 -4.06
N GLU A 63 -9.66 -2.86 -3.77
CA GLU A 63 -9.25 -3.27 -2.43
C GLU A 63 -8.25 -4.41 -2.45
N THR A 64 -7.24 -4.28 -1.60
CA THR A 64 -6.33 -5.37 -1.30
C THR A 64 -5.73 -5.17 0.09
N GLY A 65 -5.45 -6.24 0.81
CA GLY A 65 -4.92 -6.11 2.16
C GLY A 65 -4.72 -7.45 2.83
N ILE A 66 -4.34 -7.37 4.10
CA ILE A 66 -4.18 -8.50 5.00
C ILE A 66 -4.71 -8.13 6.39
N PRO A 67 -5.19 -9.10 7.17
CA PRO A 67 -5.39 -8.90 8.60
C PRO A 67 -4.04 -8.67 9.31
N TYR A 68 -3.96 -7.67 10.17
CA TYR A 68 -2.76 -7.39 10.97
C TYR A 68 -2.70 -8.20 12.27
N ASN A 69 -3.85 -8.68 12.77
CA ASN A 69 -3.96 -9.58 13.93
C ASN A 69 -3.65 -11.06 13.61
N MET A 70 -3.03 -11.36 12.46
CA MET A 70 -2.48 -12.68 12.12
C MET A 70 -1.54 -13.23 13.21
N ASN A 71 -1.38 -14.55 13.24
CA ASN A 71 -0.52 -15.26 14.21
C ASN A 71 -0.87 -14.89 15.67
N HIS A 72 -2.16 -14.89 16.00
CA HIS A 72 -2.67 -14.55 17.34
C HIS A 72 -2.22 -13.16 17.82
N ALA A 73 -2.11 -12.18 16.92
CA ALA A 73 -1.74 -10.80 17.24
C ALA A 73 -0.35 -10.64 17.91
N GLN A 74 0.55 -11.62 17.78
CA GLN A 74 1.88 -11.59 18.40
C GLN A 74 2.70 -10.33 18.06
N ALA A 75 2.49 -9.75 16.88
CA ALA A 75 3.16 -8.52 16.43
C ALA A 75 2.84 -7.31 17.34
N PHE A 76 1.70 -7.29 18.03
CA PHE A 76 1.29 -6.18 18.89
C PHE A 76 2.01 -6.15 20.24
N GLU A 77 2.60 -7.28 20.63
CA GLU A 77 3.44 -7.35 21.83
C GLU A 77 4.92 -7.19 21.47
N THR A 78 5.34 -7.84 20.38
CA THR A 78 6.76 -7.92 19.98
C THR A 78 7.22 -6.71 19.16
N GLY A 79 6.30 -6.05 18.45
CA GLY A 79 6.61 -5.06 17.43
C GLY A 79 7.19 -5.68 16.14
N ASP A 80 7.23 -7.01 16.04
CA ASP A 80 7.72 -7.71 14.86
C ASP A 80 6.57 -7.98 13.88
N PHE A 81 6.48 -7.14 12.85
CA PHE A 81 5.50 -7.27 11.77
C PHE A 81 6.02 -8.09 10.58
N SER A 82 7.09 -8.89 10.72
CA SER A 82 7.71 -9.62 9.60
C SER A 82 6.72 -10.51 8.83
N ALA A 83 5.83 -11.22 9.52
CA ALA A 83 4.81 -12.04 8.88
C ALA A 83 3.79 -11.22 8.07
N GLN A 84 3.37 -10.08 8.61
CA GLN A 84 2.47 -9.14 7.93
C GLN A 84 3.16 -8.49 6.73
N VAL A 85 4.45 -8.18 6.86
CA VAL A 85 5.28 -7.68 5.76
C VAL A 85 5.36 -8.71 4.64
N GLU A 86 5.62 -9.98 4.94
CA GLU A 86 5.68 -11.06 3.94
C GLU A 86 4.33 -11.31 3.25
N ALA A 87 3.24 -11.35 4.02
CA ALA A 87 1.90 -11.58 3.48
C ALA A 87 1.46 -10.42 2.56
N LEU A 88 1.66 -9.17 2.98
CA LEU A 88 1.32 -8.00 2.17
C LEU A 88 2.27 -7.86 0.95
N ASP A 89 3.54 -8.24 1.09
CA ASP A 89 4.49 -8.29 -0.03
C ASP A 89 4.06 -9.26 -1.11
N ASN A 90 3.67 -10.48 -0.74
CA ASN A 90 3.18 -11.46 -1.69
C ASN A 90 1.99 -10.92 -2.48
N THR A 91 1.04 -10.25 -1.81
CA THR A 91 -0.11 -9.65 -2.47
C THR A 91 0.29 -8.53 -3.44
N ILE A 92 1.06 -7.54 -2.97
CA ILE A 92 1.44 -6.38 -3.79
C ILE A 92 2.38 -6.79 -4.94
N PHE A 93 3.34 -7.68 -4.71
CA PHE A 93 4.26 -8.16 -5.74
C PHE A 93 3.52 -8.82 -6.92
N ASN A 94 2.46 -9.58 -6.63
CA ASN A 94 1.64 -10.19 -7.67
C ASN A 94 0.88 -9.12 -8.49
N LEU A 95 0.35 -8.09 -7.84
CA LEU A 95 -0.32 -6.96 -8.50
C LEU A 95 0.65 -6.17 -9.38
N GLU A 96 1.84 -5.85 -8.86
CA GLU A 96 2.92 -5.17 -9.59
C GLU A 96 3.37 -5.98 -10.82
N SER A 97 3.45 -7.32 -10.70
CA SER A 97 3.85 -8.20 -11.81
C SER A 97 2.90 -8.15 -13.02
N GLN A 98 1.65 -7.75 -12.78
CA GLN A 98 0.61 -7.60 -13.79
C GLN A 98 0.39 -6.13 -14.19
N LEU A 99 1.22 -5.19 -13.69
CA LEU A 99 1.08 -3.75 -13.90
C LEU A 99 -0.28 -3.19 -13.43
N LEU A 100 -0.89 -3.82 -12.42
CA LEU A 100 -2.17 -3.41 -11.88
C LEU A 100 -2.01 -2.24 -10.91
N SER A 101 -2.91 -1.28 -11.00
CA SER A 101 -3.10 -0.30 -9.94
C SER A 101 -3.93 -0.93 -8.82
N PHE A 102 -3.74 -0.51 -7.58
CA PHE A 102 -4.51 -1.03 -6.46
C PHE A 102 -4.60 -0.02 -5.32
N THR A 103 -5.61 -0.18 -4.47
CA THR A 103 -5.81 0.59 -3.25
C THR A 103 -5.76 -0.33 -2.02
N PRO A 104 -4.80 -0.12 -1.10
CA PRO A 104 -4.77 -0.89 0.14
C PRO A 104 -5.99 -0.62 1.02
N TRP A 105 -6.67 -1.69 1.44
CA TRP A 105 -7.67 -1.65 2.50
C TRP A 105 -6.98 -1.92 3.84
N ASN A 106 -6.97 -0.99 4.80
CA ASN A 106 -7.58 0.35 4.81
C ASN A 106 -6.66 1.35 5.54
N TYR A 107 -7.02 2.63 5.55
CA TYR A 107 -6.51 3.60 6.51
C TYR A 107 -7.63 4.06 7.44
N THR A 108 -7.52 3.72 8.72
CA THR A 108 -8.51 4.00 9.76
C THR A 108 -7.80 4.72 10.89
N ALA A 109 -8.02 6.03 11.00
CA ALA A 109 -7.28 6.88 11.93
C ALA A 109 -7.49 6.49 13.41
N ASP A 110 -8.60 5.83 13.69
CA ASP A 110 -9.08 5.42 15.01
C ASP A 110 -8.98 3.89 15.21
N ASN A 111 -8.18 3.19 14.41
CA ASN A 111 -7.91 1.76 14.59
C ASN A 111 -7.22 1.45 15.93
N SER A 112 -7.58 0.34 16.58
CA SER A 112 -6.92 -0.18 17.78
C SER A 112 -6.50 -1.63 17.62
N HIS A 113 -5.44 -2.05 18.33
CA HIS A 113 -5.00 -3.45 18.35
C HIS A 113 -6.06 -4.39 18.95
N MET A 114 -6.92 -3.87 19.82
CA MET A 114 -7.93 -4.67 20.52
C MET A 114 -9.18 -4.92 19.67
N PHE A 115 -9.66 -3.90 18.95
CA PHE A 115 -10.96 -3.96 18.28
C PHE A 115 -10.88 -3.86 16.76
N GLY A 116 -9.72 -3.54 16.19
CA GLY A 116 -9.62 -3.18 14.78
C GLY A 116 -10.18 -1.78 14.55
N ASP A 117 -11.08 -1.62 13.57
CA ASP A 117 -11.86 -0.40 13.36
C ASP A 117 -12.89 -0.21 14.50
N LEU A 118 -12.82 0.93 15.19
CA LEU A 118 -13.61 1.17 16.40
C LEU A 118 -15.13 1.14 16.14
N SER A 119 -15.80 0.07 16.59
CA SER A 119 -17.06 0.17 17.34
C SER A 119 -17.33 -1.13 18.12
N PRO A 120 -17.62 -1.08 19.43
CA PRO A 120 -18.09 -2.26 20.18
C PRO A 120 -19.42 -2.82 19.64
N ASN A 121 -20.09 -2.09 18.75
CA ASN A 121 -21.39 -2.43 18.17
C ASN A 121 -21.35 -2.53 16.63
N MET A 122 -20.22 -2.30 15.96
CA MET A 122 -20.09 -2.38 14.49
C MET A 122 -18.66 -2.75 14.08
N CYS A 123 -18.59 -3.57 13.03
CA CYS A 123 -17.42 -4.17 12.39
C CYS A 123 -16.82 -5.39 13.13
N ASN A 124 -16.62 -6.42 12.33
CA ASN A 124 -16.44 -7.85 12.62
C ASN A 124 -15.07 -8.25 13.19
N LEU A 125 -14.40 -7.37 13.96
CA LEU A 125 -13.01 -7.52 14.40
C LEU A 125 -11.99 -7.46 13.24
N GLU A 126 -12.32 -6.73 12.17
CA GLU A 126 -11.42 -6.55 11.02
C GLU A 126 -10.29 -5.58 11.35
N ASP A 127 -9.13 -6.15 11.66
CA ASP A 127 -7.92 -5.37 11.87
C ASP A 127 -7.11 -5.23 10.57
N LEU A 128 -7.59 -4.38 9.65
CA LEU A 128 -7.02 -4.24 8.29
C LEU A 128 -6.23 -2.94 8.08
N SER A 129 -6.19 -2.03 9.06
CA SER A 129 -5.60 -0.71 8.83
C SER A 129 -4.07 -0.75 8.62
N ILE A 130 -3.51 0.00 7.69
CA ILE A 130 -2.05 0.14 7.57
C ILE A 130 -1.41 0.96 8.70
N SER A 131 -2.21 1.61 9.55
CA SER A 131 -1.74 2.48 10.63
C SER A 131 -2.56 2.27 11.90
N SER A 132 -1.91 2.39 13.06
CA SER A 132 -2.61 2.39 14.35
C SER A 132 -1.87 3.26 15.37
N PRO A 133 -2.58 4.07 16.18
CA PRO A 133 -2.01 4.77 17.33
C PRO A 133 -1.35 3.82 18.35
N ASP A 134 -1.89 2.60 18.51
CA ASP A 134 -1.31 1.60 19.42
C ASP A 134 0.05 1.12 18.93
N SER A 135 0.21 0.97 17.61
CA SER A 135 1.52 0.67 16.98
C SER A 135 2.52 1.80 17.22
N GLU A 136 2.08 3.06 17.11
CA GLU A 136 2.93 4.22 17.42
C GLU A 136 3.37 4.22 18.89
N ALA A 137 2.44 3.95 19.81
CA ALA A 137 2.73 3.87 21.24
C ALA A 137 3.74 2.74 21.55
N LEU A 138 3.57 1.58 20.92
CA LEU A 138 4.49 0.44 21.05
C LEU A 138 5.89 0.78 20.51
N ALA A 139 5.98 1.32 19.29
CA ALA A 139 7.25 1.69 18.67
C ALA A 139 8.02 2.71 19.52
N ARG A 140 7.32 3.70 20.08
CA ARG A 140 7.89 4.67 21.02
C ARG A 140 8.36 4.03 22.31
N ARG A 141 7.58 3.10 22.90
CA ARG A 141 7.96 2.37 24.10
C ARG A 141 9.24 1.54 23.89
N LEU A 142 9.38 0.89 22.73
CA LEU A 142 10.51 0.04 22.40
C LEU A 142 11.77 0.82 22.04
N SER A 143 11.63 1.93 21.32
CA SER A 143 12.77 2.69 20.80
C SER A 143 13.16 3.92 21.61
N GLY A 144 12.26 4.43 22.46
CA GLY A 144 12.44 5.66 23.24
C GLY A 144 12.44 6.96 22.42
N VAL A 145 12.24 6.89 21.10
CA VAL A 145 12.27 8.04 20.19
C VAL A 145 11.04 8.00 19.30
N ARG A 146 10.40 9.16 19.08
CA ARG A 146 9.32 9.29 18.11
C ARG A 146 9.90 9.44 16.70
N ARG A 147 9.44 8.62 15.78
CA ARG A 147 9.71 8.73 14.34
C ARG A 147 8.41 8.99 13.58
N ARG A 148 8.55 9.46 12.34
CA ARG A 148 7.43 9.77 11.44
C ARG A 148 6.54 8.55 11.20
N ASP A 149 7.15 7.40 10.93
CA ASP A 149 6.45 6.21 10.46
C ASP A 149 6.14 5.20 11.57
N ASP A 150 6.20 5.61 12.85
CA ASP A 150 6.01 4.73 14.00
C ASP A 150 4.58 4.13 14.07
N SER A 151 3.58 4.81 13.49
CA SER A 151 2.21 4.29 13.44
C SER A 151 2.00 3.24 12.34
N ALA A 152 2.89 3.19 11.34
CA ALA A 152 2.73 2.35 10.17
C ALA A 152 2.97 0.87 10.50
N ARG A 153 2.02 0.03 10.13
CA ARG A 153 2.10 -1.42 10.23
C ARG A 153 2.57 -1.99 8.90
N ALA A 154 3.61 -2.82 8.91
CA ALA A 154 4.21 -3.36 7.70
C ALA A 154 4.64 -2.29 6.66
N LEU A 155 5.18 -1.14 7.11
CA LEU A 155 5.63 -0.03 6.26
C LEU A 155 6.42 -0.48 5.01
N ARG A 156 7.38 -1.39 5.21
CA ARG A 156 8.24 -1.91 4.14
C ARG A 156 7.47 -2.68 3.05
N ALA A 157 6.28 -3.18 3.35
CA ALA A 157 5.49 -3.89 2.37
C ALA A 157 4.68 -2.96 1.46
N PHE A 158 4.25 -1.78 1.92
CA PHE A 158 3.44 -0.88 1.07
C PHE A 158 4.19 0.38 0.60
N ALA A 159 5.21 0.85 1.31
CA ALA A 159 6.00 2.02 0.92
C ALA A 159 7.08 1.65 -0.11
N ARG A 160 6.67 1.28 -1.33
CA ARG A 160 7.54 0.77 -2.39
C ARG A 160 7.95 1.82 -3.42
N PRO A 161 9.14 1.70 -4.03
CA PRO A 161 9.44 2.44 -5.23
C PRO A 161 8.49 2.07 -6.38
N HIS A 162 8.01 3.05 -7.13
CA HIS A 162 7.12 2.82 -8.26
C HIS A 162 7.15 3.98 -9.26
N GLY A 163 6.84 3.69 -10.53
CA GLY A 163 6.68 4.70 -11.57
C GLY A 163 5.40 5.50 -11.35
N ARG A 164 5.51 6.76 -10.93
CA ARG A 164 4.38 7.69 -10.77
C ARG A 164 3.90 8.25 -12.10
N ARG A 165 4.83 8.39 -13.04
CA ARG A 165 4.58 8.85 -14.40
C ARG A 165 5.55 8.15 -15.33
N ILE A 166 5.04 7.54 -16.40
CA ILE A 166 5.88 6.82 -17.35
C ILE A 166 5.68 7.47 -18.71
N ALA A 167 6.78 7.95 -19.30
CA ALA A 167 6.82 8.61 -20.60
C ALA A 167 6.79 7.57 -21.74
N GLY A 168 5.82 6.66 -21.72
CA GLY A 168 5.71 5.54 -22.65
C GLY A 168 4.76 4.47 -22.14
N ILE A 169 4.83 3.28 -22.75
CA ILE A 169 4.02 2.12 -22.39
C ILE A 169 4.85 1.23 -21.44
N PRO A 170 4.44 1.04 -20.17
CA PRO A 170 5.12 0.14 -19.26
C PRO A 170 5.07 -1.31 -19.74
N ILE A 171 6.21 -1.97 -19.67
CA ILE A 171 6.36 -3.42 -19.90
C ILE A 171 6.58 -4.13 -18.56
N LYS A 172 7.28 -3.47 -17.62
CA LYS A 172 7.58 -4.00 -16.29
C LYS A 172 7.71 -2.85 -15.29
N SER A 173 7.10 -3.00 -14.11
CA SER A 173 7.30 -2.12 -12.96
C SER A 173 7.16 -2.98 -11.71
N GLN A 174 8.29 -3.43 -11.17
CA GLN A 174 8.29 -4.45 -10.12
C GLN A 174 9.36 -4.14 -9.06
N PHE A 175 9.00 -4.31 -7.79
CA PHE A 175 9.90 -4.18 -6.65
C PHE A 175 10.10 -5.52 -5.94
N ASP A 176 11.35 -5.96 -5.79
CA ASP A 176 11.71 -7.11 -4.97
C ASP A 176 12.09 -6.67 -3.55
N LEU A 177 11.25 -7.01 -2.58
CA LEU A 177 11.44 -6.64 -1.18
C LEU A 177 12.69 -7.29 -0.56
N LYS A 178 13.10 -8.48 -1.01
CA LYS A 178 14.25 -9.22 -0.45
C LYS A 178 15.56 -8.55 -0.81
N THR A 179 15.64 -7.95 -1.99
CA THR A 179 16.84 -7.25 -2.50
C THR A 179 16.74 -5.73 -2.39
N ALA A 180 15.53 -5.20 -2.16
CA ALA A 180 15.19 -3.80 -2.34
C ALA A 180 15.55 -3.26 -3.74
N GLU A 181 15.41 -4.10 -4.77
CA GLU A 181 15.61 -3.69 -6.16
C GLU A 181 14.27 -3.38 -6.82
N TYR A 182 14.17 -2.20 -7.44
CA TYR A 182 13.06 -1.83 -8.30
C TYR A 182 13.52 -1.78 -9.76
N VAL A 183 12.74 -2.38 -10.66
CA VAL A 183 12.99 -2.39 -12.10
C VAL A 183 11.78 -1.82 -12.84
N LEU A 184 12.02 -0.76 -13.61
CA LEU A 184 11.08 -0.19 -14.57
C LEU A 184 11.59 -0.46 -15.99
N GLU A 185 10.75 -1.05 -16.84
CA GLU A 185 10.98 -1.19 -18.28
C GLU A 185 9.76 -0.66 -19.04
N TYR A 186 9.99 0.14 -20.08
CA TYR A 186 8.93 0.73 -20.89
C TYR A 186 9.40 1.00 -22.32
N THR A 187 8.45 1.18 -23.24
CA THR A 187 8.72 1.60 -24.62
C THR A 187 8.19 3.00 -24.90
N SER A 188 8.89 3.78 -25.71
CA SER A 188 8.40 5.06 -26.23
C SER A 188 8.46 5.10 -27.75
N GLU A 189 7.66 5.99 -28.34
CA GLU A 189 7.68 6.28 -29.78
C GLU A 189 8.81 7.28 -30.11
N LYS A 190 9.43 7.12 -31.28
CA LYS A 190 10.65 7.86 -31.73
C LYS A 190 10.57 9.39 -31.81
N SER A 191 9.46 10.00 -31.40
CA SER A 191 9.18 11.43 -31.63
C SER A 191 9.07 12.27 -30.36
N VAL A 192 9.10 11.67 -29.16
CA VAL A 192 8.88 12.41 -27.90
C VAL A 192 10.19 12.70 -27.18
N THR A 193 10.98 13.62 -27.72
CA THR A 193 12.30 14.01 -27.18
C THR A 193 12.28 14.79 -25.85
N SER A 194 11.13 14.90 -25.17
CA SER A 194 10.97 15.73 -23.96
C SER A 194 10.08 15.13 -22.86
N ALA A 195 9.69 13.86 -22.95
CA ALA A 195 8.85 13.25 -21.93
C ALA A 195 9.68 12.58 -20.82
N VAL A 196 9.46 13.00 -19.58
CA VAL A 196 10.17 12.55 -18.39
C VAL A 196 9.36 11.48 -17.67
N SER A 197 9.99 10.34 -17.38
CA SER A 197 9.44 9.33 -16.47
C SER A 197 9.84 9.68 -15.04
N GLU A 198 8.90 9.58 -14.09
CA GLU A 198 9.10 9.90 -12.68
C GLU A 198 8.92 8.64 -11.84
N ILE A 199 9.94 8.29 -11.06
CA ILE A 199 9.96 7.13 -10.18
C ILE A 199 10.04 7.63 -8.75
N TYR A 200 9.07 7.25 -7.92
CA TYR A 200 9.10 7.45 -6.48
C TYR A 200 10.10 6.51 -5.83
N VAL A 201 10.93 7.02 -4.92
CA VAL A 201 11.94 6.22 -4.19
C VAL A 201 11.85 6.54 -2.68
N PRO A 202 11.18 5.70 -1.88
CA PRO A 202 11.02 5.92 -0.44
C PRO A 202 12.30 5.58 0.34
N TYR A 203 12.68 6.43 1.31
CA TYR A 203 13.88 6.19 2.14
C TYR A 203 13.75 4.97 3.06
N ALA A 204 12.52 4.49 3.30
CA ALA A 204 12.23 3.31 4.11
C ALA A 204 13.03 2.05 3.68
N HIS A 205 13.44 1.97 2.40
CA HIS A 205 14.22 0.86 1.86
C HIS A 205 15.72 1.15 1.71
N TYR A 206 16.13 2.42 1.83
CA TYR A 206 17.47 2.87 1.45
C TYR A 206 18.13 3.75 2.53
N PRO A 207 18.24 3.30 3.79
CA PRO A 207 18.85 4.10 4.87
C PRO A 207 20.32 4.44 4.61
N ASP A 208 21.04 3.59 3.87
CA ASP A 208 22.42 3.77 3.43
C ASP A 208 22.53 4.42 2.02
N GLY A 209 21.40 4.87 1.47
CA GLY A 209 21.29 5.38 0.11
C GLY A 209 21.08 4.30 -0.96
N TYR A 210 20.83 4.76 -2.18
CA TYR A 210 20.55 3.92 -3.35
C TYR A 210 21.36 4.39 -4.56
N ARG A 211 21.41 3.53 -5.58
CA ARG A 211 21.95 3.85 -6.90
C ARG A 211 20.85 3.72 -7.95
N VAL A 212 20.96 4.52 -9.01
CA VAL A 212 20.11 4.46 -10.19
C VAL A 212 20.97 4.06 -11.38
N ILE A 213 20.51 3.09 -12.17
CA ILE A 213 21.13 2.70 -13.43
C ILE A 213 20.06 2.79 -14.50
N ALA A 214 20.30 3.60 -15.53
CA ALA A 214 19.47 3.70 -16.72
C ALA A 214 20.18 3.06 -17.92
N SER A 215 19.45 2.40 -18.81
CA SER A 215 19.99 1.83 -20.06
C SER A 215 20.43 2.88 -21.07
N ASP A 216 19.84 4.07 -20.99
CA ASP A 216 19.91 5.14 -21.96
C ASP A 216 19.61 6.47 -21.28
N GLY A 217 19.72 7.57 -22.03
CA GLY A 217 19.32 8.89 -21.56
C GLY A 217 20.10 9.38 -20.33
N HIS A 218 19.45 10.28 -19.59
CA HIS A 218 19.99 10.88 -18.37
C HIS A 218 18.94 10.90 -17.28
N PHE A 219 19.39 10.94 -16.02
CA PHE A 219 18.49 11.07 -14.89
C PHE A 219 18.89 12.20 -13.95
N THR A 220 17.89 12.79 -13.31
CA THR A 220 18.03 13.73 -12.20
C THR A 220 17.27 13.20 -10.99
N ILE A 221 17.60 13.72 -9.80
CA ILE A 221 17.00 13.29 -8.54
C ILE A 221 16.50 14.53 -7.80
N ASP A 222 15.19 14.60 -7.63
CA ASP A 222 14.54 15.60 -6.81
C ASP A 222 14.36 15.06 -5.40
N LYS A 223 14.93 15.76 -4.41
CA LYS A 223 14.92 15.32 -3.01
C LYS A 223 13.71 15.88 -2.26
N HIS A 224 13.05 15.03 -1.50
CA HIS A 224 11.94 15.40 -0.63
C HIS A 224 12.13 14.85 0.79
N GLU A 225 11.27 15.27 1.70
CA GLU A 225 11.30 14.78 3.07
C GLU A 225 10.82 13.31 3.14
N GLY A 226 11.78 12.39 3.28
CA GLY A 226 11.56 10.95 3.44
C GLY A 226 11.43 10.16 2.14
N TYR A 227 11.57 10.79 0.99
CA TYR A 227 11.59 10.14 -0.32
C TYR A 227 12.30 11.01 -1.37
N ASP A 228 12.70 10.40 -2.46
CA ASP A 228 13.20 11.08 -3.65
C ASP A 228 12.30 10.78 -4.85
N VAL A 229 12.37 11.64 -5.88
CA VAL A 229 11.79 11.39 -7.19
C VAL A 229 12.92 11.32 -8.22
N VAL A 230 13.13 10.15 -8.80
CA VAL A 230 14.07 9.96 -9.91
C VAL A 230 13.36 10.33 -11.20
N LYS A 231 13.89 11.32 -11.90
CA LYS A 231 13.39 11.78 -13.20
C LYS A 231 14.29 11.25 -14.29
N HIS A 232 13.75 10.40 -15.16
CA HIS A 232 14.47 9.81 -16.28
C HIS A 232 14.02 10.44 -17.60
N GLU A 233 14.97 11.14 -18.24
CA GLU A 233 14.87 11.65 -19.60
C GLU A 233 15.49 10.61 -20.53
N HIS A 234 14.64 9.87 -21.24
CA HIS A 234 15.08 8.78 -22.10
C HIS A 234 15.65 9.30 -23.44
N ASP A 235 16.49 8.48 -24.07
CA ASP A 235 17.00 8.80 -25.41
C ASP A 235 15.89 8.61 -26.45
N GLY A 236 15.54 9.67 -27.18
CA GLY A 236 14.51 9.62 -28.23
C GLY A 236 14.86 8.74 -29.43
N HIS A 237 16.11 8.28 -29.56
CA HIS A 237 16.52 7.30 -30.55
C HIS A 237 16.34 5.85 -30.09
N ALA A 238 16.25 5.62 -28.78
CA ALA A 238 15.97 4.32 -28.19
C ALA A 238 14.46 4.06 -28.15
N HIS A 239 14.07 2.79 -28.29
CA HIS A 239 12.67 2.36 -28.23
C HIS A 239 12.30 1.64 -26.94
N LYS A 240 13.32 1.10 -26.25
CA LYS A 240 13.18 0.33 -25.02
C LYS A 240 14.07 0.98 -23.98
N HIS A 241 13.49 1.26 -22.84
CA HIS A 241 14.13 1.96 -21.76
C HIS A 241 14.03 1.12 -20.50
N ARG A 242 15.08 1.12 -19.70
CA ARG A 242 15.18 0.37 -18.47
C ARG A 242 15.84 1.21 -17.40
N VAL A 243 15.17 1.34 -16.25
CA VAL A 243 15.70 2.03 -15.08
C VAL A 243 15.65 1.08 -13.89
N VAL A 244 16.78 0.98 -13.17
CA VAL A 244 16.92 0.15 -11.98
C VAL A 244 17.30 1.02 -10.79
N VAL A 245 16.55 0.88 -9.71
CA VAL A 245 16.87 1.47 -8.40
C VAL A 245 17.25 0.34 -7.46
N SER A 246 18.40 0.44 -6.80
CA SER A 246 18.91 -0.62 -5.92
C SER A 246 19.74 -0.03 -4.77
N PRO A 247 19.83 -0.69 -3.62
CA PRO A 247 20.58 -0.16 -2.48
C PRO A 247 22.09 -0.12 -2.77
N THR A 248 22.81 0.89 -2.27
CA THR A 248 24.27 1.01 -2.46
C THR A 248 25.04 -0.12 -1.79
N LYS A 249 24.53 -0.63 -0.68
CA LYS A 249 25.02 -1.79 0.05
C LYS A 249 23.96 -2.89 0.01
N PRO A 250 24.35 -4.18 -0.04
CA PRO A 250 23.38 -5.26 0.14
C PRO A 250 22.61 -5.06 1.44
N LEU A 251 21.31 -5.35 1.42
CA LEU A 251 20.52 -5.38 2.65
C LEU A 251 21.20 -6.35 3.62
N ARG A 252 21.51 -5.87 4.82
CA ARG A 252 21.91 -6.78 5.90
C ARG A 252 20.75 -7.74 6.07
N SER A 253 20.99 -9.05 5.94
CA SER A 253 20.02 -10.06 6.37
C SER A 253 19.57 -9.63 7.75
N ALA A 254 18.27 -9.44 7.96
CA ALA A 254 17.76 -9.18 9.29
C ALA A 254 18.36 -10.27 10.18
N GLN A 255 19.29 -9.89 11.06
CA GLN A 255 19.70 -10.79 12.11
C GLN A 255 18.40 -11.09 12.83
N SER A 256 17.98 -12.35 12.74
CA SER A 256 16.85 -12.87 13.48
C SER A 256 17.05 -12.44 14.93
N ASN A 257 16.25 -11.47 15.37
CA ASN A 257 16.24 -10.99 16.75
C ASN A 257 15.50 -11.99 17.67
N TRP A 258 15.36 -13.24 17.23
CA TRP A 258 14.76 -14.36 17.95
C TRP A 258 15.23 -14.47 19.42
N PRO A 259 16.52 -14.26 19.77
CA PRO A 259 16.94 -14.38 21.17
C PRO A 259 16.45 -13.23 22.06
N VAL A 260 16.22 -12.04 21.48
CA VAL A 260 15.77 -10.85 22.23
C VAL A 260 14.27 -10.93 22.51
N TYR A 261 13.48 -11.46 21.58
CA TYR A 261 12.03 -11.58 21.72
C TYR A 261 11.59 -12.68 22.71
N LEU A 262 12.34 -13.78 22.84
CA LEU A 262 12.07 -14.81 23.85
C LEU A 262 12.22 -14.28 25.29
N ALA A 263 13.15 -13.34 25.52
CA ALA A 263 13.37 -12.76 26.85
C ALA A 263 12.24 -11.80 27.27
N VAL A 264 11.57 -11.14 26.31
CA VAL A 264 10.47 -10.20 26.59
C VAL A 264 9.12 -10.91 26.64
N ALA A 265 8.91 -11.93 25.80
CA ALA A 265 7.69 -12.73 25.79
C ALA A 265 7.44 -13.45 27.13
N ALA A 266 8.49 -13.88 27.84
CA ALA A 266 8.35 -14.55 29.14
C ALA A 266 7.82 -13.65 30.28
N ALA A 267 7.76 -12.32 30.09
CA ALA A 267 7.41 -11.37 31.16
C ALA A 267 5.98 -10.82 31.09
N VAL A 268 5.20 -11.05 30.02
CA VAL A 268 3.93 -10.31 29.78
C VAL A 268 2.73 -11.21 29.41
N VAL A 269 2.87 -12.54 29.40
CA VAL A 269 1.88 -13.51 28.87
C VAL A 269 0.48 -13.49 29.54
N SER A 270 0.25 -12.76 30.63
CA SER A 270 -0.94 -13.00 31.45
C SER A 270 -2.29 -12.39 31.00
N PRO A 271 -2.41 -11.24 30.27
CA PRO A 271 -3.74 -10.68 29.99
C PRO A 271 -4.30 -10.87 28.57
N TYR A 272 -3.47 -11.07 27.53
CA TYR A 272 -3.97 -11.02 26.13
C TYR A 272 -4.42 -12.37 25.57
N ILE A 273 -3.91 -13.49 26.10
CA ILE A 273 -4.32 -14.84 25.67
C ILE A 273 -5.78 -15.13 26.04
N GLU A 274 -6.28 -14.59 27.17
CA GLU A 274 -7.65 -14.85 27.62
C GLU A 274 -8.73 -14.31 26.68
N ALA A 275 -8.44 -13.27 25.89
CA ALA A 275 -9.39 -12.69 24.94
C ALA A 275 -9.59 -13.55 23.68
N TYR A 276 -8.56 -14.31 23.26
CA TYR A 276 -8.60 -15.11 22.03
C TYR A 276 -8.85 -16.61 22.26
N THR A 277 -8.70 -17.12 23.48
CA THR A 277 -9.05 -18.52 23.82
C THR A 277 -10.53 -18.74 24.18
N ARG A 278 -11.35 -17.69 24.19
CA ARG A 278 -12.81 -17.79 24.39
C ARG A 278 -13.58 -17.49 23.09
N LYS A 279 -13.40 -18.31 22.07
CA LYS A 279 -14.45 -18.63 21.07
C LYS A 279 -14.26 -20.07 20.62
#